data_AF-A0A6X7Z4S8-F1
#
_entry.id   AF-A0A6X7Z4S8-F1
#
_cell.length_a   1.000
_cell.length_b   1.000
_cell.length_c   1.000
_cell.angle_alpha   90.00
_cell.angle_beta   90.00
_cell.angle_gamma   90.00
#
_symmetry.space_group_name_H-M   'P 1'
#
loop_
_entity.id
_entity.type
_entity.pdbx_description
1 polymer ?
#
loop_
_entity_poly.entity_id
_entity_poly.type
_entity_poly.pdbx_seq_one_letter_code
_entity_poly.pdbx_strand_id
1 'polypeptide(L)'
;MMRKPSQIVHCISCDLSCQLFPDSAVRVQYCHNAAFSIWPDGNAFLKKGFIEKLLLDRHNHLSSGFIFVDFSFPNLRRFTDLQWADSLADSGMHIVLISDRSLTPLANYWILKSNKIQGIIYSDDDDIVQQQKMHRLFTGRLANSKRGRTLNYTEFILLKRF
;
A
#
# COMPACT_ATOMS: atom_id res chain seq x y z
N MET A 1 -10.03 27.23 -5.16
CA MET A 1 -9.66 26.02 -4.40
C MET A 1 -8.83 25.15 -5.34
N MET A 2 -7.50 25.18 -5.25
CA MET A 2 -6.65 24.37 -6.13
C MET A 2 -6.84 22.90 -5.76
N ARG A 3 -7.37 22.10 -6.69
CA ARG A 3 -7.38 20.64 -6.55
C ARG A 3 -5.93 20.19 -6.42
N LYS A 4 -5.57 19.53 -5.31
CA LYS A 4 -4.31 18.77 -5.23
C LYS A 4 -4.25 17.86 -6.47
N PRO A 5 -3.10 17.72 -7.13
CA PRO A 5 -2.98 16.74 -8.21
C PRO A 5 -3.42 15.38 -7.67
N SER A 6 -4.41 14.79 -8.35
CA SER A 6 -4.91 13.46 -8.01
C SER A 6 -3.73 12.50 -7.99
N GLN A 7 -3.63 11.70 -6.93
CA GLN A 7 -2.60 10.66 -6.85
C GLN A 7 -2.76 9.76 -8.08
N ILE A 8 -1.66 9.45 -8.76
CA ILE A 8 -1.68 8.57 -9.93
C ILE A 8 -1.22 7.19 -9.47
N VAL A 9 -1.97 6.16 -9.84
CA VAL A 9 -1.74 4.77 -9.46
C VAL A 9 -1.73 3.94 -10.74
N HIS A 10 -0.66 3.18 -10.96
CA HIS A 10 -0.47 2.36 -12.17
C HIS A 10 -0.47 0.87 -11.85
N CYS A 11 -1.08 0.08 -12.74
CA CYS A 11 -1.07 -1.37 -12.63
C CYS A 11 0.34 -1.92 -12.80
N ILE A 12 0.70 -2.91 -11.97
CA ILE A 12 1.93 -3.70 -12.12
C ILE A 12 1.65 -5.15 -12.55
N SER A 13 0.38 -5.52 -12.71
CA SER A 13 -0.04 -6.86 -13.15
C SER A 13 -0.08 -7.04 -14.67
N CYS A 14 0.01 -5.96 -15.44
CA CYS A 14 -0.05 -6.00 -16.91
C CYS A 14 1.11 -5.22 -17.54
N ASP A 15 1.48 -5.62 -18.75
CA ASP A 15 2.60 -5.00 -19.48
C ASP A 15 2.34 -3.53 -19.85
N LEU A 16 1.07 -3.14 -19.97
CA LEU A 16 0.66 -1.79 -20.35
C LEU A 16 0.82 -0.75 -19.23
N SER A 17 1.09 -1.17 -17.99
CA SER A 17 1.18 -0.28 -16.82
C SER A 17 0.02 0.72 -16.74
N CYS A 18 -1.21 0.24 -17.00
CA CYS A 18 -2.37 1.10 -17.16
C CYS A 18 -2.68 1.94 -15.91
N GLN A 19 -3.20 3.13 -16.12
CA GLN A 19 -3.63 3.99 -15.01
C GLN A 19 -4.89 3.40 -14.37
N LEU A 20 -4.82 3.10 -13.07
CA LEU A 20 -5.92 2.53 -12.28
C LEU A 20 -6.76 3.61 -11.59
N PHE A 21 -6.17 4.78 -11.33
CA PHE A 21 -6.79 5.92 -10.69
C PHE A 21 -6.11 7.22 -11.17
N PRO A 22 -6.85 8.33 -11.40
CA PRO A 22 -8.30 8.52 -11.17
C PRO A 22 -9.24 7.93 -12.23
N ASP A 23 -8.73 7.51 -13.37
CA ASP A 23 -9.56 6.95 -14.46
C ASP A 23 -9.77 5.45 -14.27
N SER A 24 -10.97 5.06 -13.82
CA SER A 24 -11.33 3.66 -13.58
C SER A 24 -11.86 2.94 -14.82
N ALA A 25 -12.15 3.64 -15.93
CA ALA A 25 -12.69 3.04 -17.15
C ALA A 25 -11.70 2.07 -17.78
N VAL A 26 -10.39 2.37 -17.67
CA VAL A 26 -9.30 1.54 -18.18
C VAL A 26 -9.18 0.22 -17.41
N ARG A 27 -9.44 0.23 -16.09
CA ARG A 27 -9.39 -1.00 -15.26
C ARG A 27 -10.38 -2.05 -15.74
N VAL A 28 -11.61 -1.64 -16.05
CA VAL A 28 -12.70 -2.56 -16.44
C VAL A 28 -12.45 -3.20 -17.81
N GLN A 29 -11.79 -2.47 -18.73
CA GLN A 29 -11.55 -2.94 -20.10
C GLN A 29 -10.25 -3.75 -20.25
N TYR A 30 -9.19 -3.45 -19.49
CA TYR A 30 -7.85 -4.01 -19.74
C TYR A 30 -7.28 -4.83 -18.58
N CYS A 31 -7.87 -4.78 -17.38
CA CYS A 31 -7.43 -5.58 -16.23
C CYS A 31 -8.51 -6.59 -15.82
N HIS A 32 -8.59 -7.70 -16.57
CA HIS A 32 -9.46 -8.83 -16.23
C HIS A 32 -9.02 -9.62 -14.99
N ASN A 33 -7.80 -9.38 -14.49
CA ASN A 33 -7.25 -10.00 -13.28
C ASN A 33 -7.12 -8.97 -12.14
N ALA A 34 -6.95 -9.47 -10.92
CA ALA A 34 -6.60 -8.69 -9.74
C ALA A 34 -5.53 -7.62 -10.02
N ALA A 35 -5.95 -6.36 -10.05
CA ALA A 35 -5.05 -5.25 -10.27
C ALA A 35 -4.14 -5.09 -9.04
N PHE A 36 -2.84 -5.18 -9.21
CA PHE A 36 -1.86 -4.83 -8.20
C PHE A 36 -1.22 -3.50 -8.58
N SER A 37 -0.88 -2.69 -7.59
CA SER A 37 -0.12 -1.45 -7.77
C SER A 37 0.88 -1.30 -6.65
N ILE A 38 1.97 -0.57 -6.92
CA ILE A 38 2.83 -0.01 -5.88
C ILE A 38 2.67 1.51 -5.90
N TRP A 39 2.62 2.12 -4.72
CA TRP A 39 2.55 3.57 -4.58
C TRP A 39 3.43 4.08 -3.43
N PRO A 40 4.15 5.20 -3.57
CA PRO A 40 4.37 5.94 -4.81
C PRO A 40 5.14 5.11 -5.84
N ASP A 41 5.02 5.48 -7.11
CA ASP A 41 5.85 4.88 -8.15
C ASP A 41 7.28 5.45 -8.08
N GLY A 42 8.26 4.68 -8.56
CA GLY A 42 9.67 5.08 -8.61
C GLY A 42 10.66 4.14 -7.91
N ASN A 43 10.18 3.20 -7.10
CA ASN A 43 11.04 2.19 -6.47
C ASN A 43 11.08 0.90 -7.30
N ALA A 44 11.96 0.86 -8.31
CA ALA A 44 12.09 -0.27 -9.22
C ALA A 44 12.53 -1.57 -8.51
N PHE A 45 13.36 -1.48 -7.47
CA PHE A 45 13.81 -2.64 -6.71
C PHE A 45 12.67 -3.26 -5.90
N LEU A 46 11.88 -2.42 -5.20
CA LEU A 46 10.69 -2.88 -4.52
C LEU A 46 9.71 -3.51 -5.51
N LYS A 47 9.45 -2.86 -6.65
CA LYS A 47 8.55 -3.39 -7.69
C LYS A 47 9.01 -4.76 -8.18
N LYS A 48 10.28 -4.90 -8.55
CA LYS A 48 10.84 -6.17 -9.01
C LYS A 48 10.75 -7.25 -7.94
N GLY A 49 11.24 -6.97 -6.73
CA GLY A 49 11.22 -7.94 -5.63
C GLY A 49 9.80 -8.34 -5.21
N PHE A 50 8.86 -7.40 -5.22
CA PHE A 50 7.45 -7.66 -4.91
C PHE A 50 6.81 -8.58 -5.96
N ILE A 51 7.03 -8.29 -7.25
CA ILE A 51 6.52 -9.13 -8.35
C ILE A 51 7.10 -10.54 -8.23
N GLU A 52 8.42 -10.65 -8.18
CA GLU A 52 9.14 -11.94 -8.19
C GLU A 52 8.83 -12.80 -6.98
N LYS A 53 8.81 -12.21 -5.77
CA LYS A 53 8.68 -12.96 -4.52
C LYS A 53 7.23 -13.14 -4.07
N LEU A 54 6.36 -12.17 -4.37
CA LEU A 54 5.05 -12.08 -3.74
C LEU A 54 3.87 -12.19 -4.69
N LEU A 55 4.06 -12.02 -6.01
CA LEU A 55 2.96 -12.11 -6.98
C LEU A 55 3.03 -13.32 -7.92
N LEU A 56 4.22 -13.77 -8.33
CA LEU A 56 4.36 -14.83 -9.34
C LEU A 56 3.58 -16.12 -9.02
N ASP A 57 3.56 -16.54 -7.75
CA ASP A 57 2.89 -17.79 -7.34
C ASP A 57 1.54 -17.56 -6.67
N ARG A 58 0.95 -16.37 -6.78
CA ARG A 58 -0.25 -16.01 -6.01
C ARG A 58 -1.41 -15.51 -6.84
N HIS A 59 -2.57 -16.04 -6.49
CA HIS A 59 -3.86 -15.61 -7.00
C HIS A 59 -4.55 -14.76 -5.93
N ASN A 60 -4.95 -13.54 -6.30
CA ASN A 60 -5.89 -12.78 -5.50
C ASN A 60 -7.30 -13.29 -5.81
N HIS A 61 -7.99 -13.76 -4.77
CA HIS A 61 -9.34 -14.32 -4.89
C HIS A 61 -10.44 -13.26 -4.76
N LEU A 62 -10.06 -11.99 -4.57
CA LEU A 62 -10.97 -10.87 -4.46
C LEU A 62 -11.18 -10.18 -5.80
N SER A 63 -12.37 -9.61 -5.99
CA SER A 63 -12.69 -8.76 -7.15
C SER A 63 -12.00 -7.40 -7.10
N SER A 64 -11.60 -6.95 -5.91
CA SER A 64 -10.83 -5.71 -5.76
C SER A 64 -9.32 -5.98 -5.76
N GLY A 65 -8.59 -5.04 -6.36
CA GLY A 65 -7.14 -5.06 -6.42
C GLY A 65 -6.47 -4.56 -5.14
N PHE A 66 -5.13 -4.58 -5.11
CA PHE A 66 -4.34 -4.10 -3.97
C PHE A 66 -3.37 -2.99 -4.39
N ILE A 67 -3.26 -1.96 -3.54
CA ILE A 67 -2.22 -0.95 -3.57
C ILE A 67 -1.25 -1.24 -2.43
N PHE A 68 -0.04 -1.65 -2.80
CA PHE A 68 1.07 -1.83 -1.88
C PHE A 68 1.83 -0.51 -1.74
N VAL A 69 1.79 0.05 -0.54
CA VAL A 69 2.38 1.34 -0.25
C VAL A 69 3.85 1.14 0.13
N ASP A 70 4.76 1.74 -0.63
CA ASP A 70 6.19 1.85 -0.29
C ASP A 70 6.37 2.77 0.92
N PHE A 71 6.14 2.21 2.10
CA PHE A 71 6.13 2.90 3.38
C PHE A 71 7.54 3.00 3.96
N SER A 72 8.39 3.69 3.19
CA SER A 72 9.82 3.87 3.45
C SER A 72 10.18 5.31 3.80
N PHE A 73 11.34 5.49 4.44
CA PHE A 73 11.79 6.81 4.90
C PHE A 73 11.86 7.87 3.78
N PRO A 74 12.32 7.56 2.55
CA PRO A 74 12.31 8.54 1.44
C PRO A 74 10.92 9.12 1.13
N ASN A 75 9.86 8.35 1.41
CA ASN A 75 8.47 8.75 1.18
C ASN A 75 7.78 9.39 2.40
N LEU A 76 8.50 9.56 3.53
CA LEU A 76 7.94 10.00 4.82
C LEU A 76 7.00 11.21 4.71
N ARG A 77 7.38 12.24 3.93
CA ARG A 77 6.58 13.46 3.74
C ARG A 77 5.18 13.23 3.21
N ARG A 78 4.95 12.13 2.49
CA ARG A 78 3.61 11.77 1.97
C ARG A 78 2.72 11.25 3.08
N PHE A 79 3.31 10.54 4.05
CA PHE A 79 2.60 9.90 5.15
C PHE A 79 2.33 10.83 6.34
N THR A 80 2.78 12.08 6.26
CA THR A 80 2.41 13.14 7.21
C THR A 80 1.18 13.93 6.74
N ASP A 81 0.77 13.80 5.47
CA ASP A 81 -0.53 14.27 5.00
C ASP A 81 -1.64 13.46 5.67
N LEU A 82 -2.74 14.09 6.10
CA LEU A 82 -3.86 13.33 6.68
C LEU A 82 -4.71 12.63 5.62
N GLN A 83 -4.65 13.10 4.37
CA GLN A 83 -5.55 12.68 3.31
C GLN A 83 -4.98 11.60 2.38
N TRP A 84 -3.72 11.19 2.55
CA TRP A 84 -3.09 10.29 1.57
C TRP A 84 -3.81 8.94 1.49
N ALA A 85 -4.23 8.38 2.63
CA ALA A 85 -4.90 7.08 2.67
C ALA A 85 -6.31 7.15 2.08
N ASP A 86 -7.05 8.22 2.38
CA ASP A 86 -8.38 8.46 1.81
C ASP A 86 -8.29 8.67 0.29
N SER A 87 -7.29 9.43 -0.18
CA SER A 87 -7.05 9.66 -1.61
C SER A 87 -6.77 8.37 -2.38
N LEU A 88 -6.03 7.42 -1.78
CA LEU A 88 -5.82 6.10 -2.40
C LEU A 88 -7.07 5.23 -2.33
N ALA A 89 -7.87 5.34 -1.27
CA ALA A 89 -9.08 4.55 -1.08
C ALA A 89 -10.15 4.87 -2.15
N ASP A 90 -10.12 6.05 -2.75
CA ASP A 90 -10.98 6.44 -3.87
C ASP A 90 -10.81 5.55 -5.13
N SER A 91 -9.69 4.82 -5.25
CA SER A 91 -9.49 3.80 -6.29
C SER A 91 -10.41 2.56 -6.12
N GLY A 92 -11.00 2.39 -4.93
CA GLY A 92 -11.72 1.18 -4.54
C GLY A 92 -10.82 -0.03 -4.25
N MET A 93 -9.50 0.13 -4.34
CA MET A 93 -8.51 -0.92 -4.08
C MET A 93 -8.17 -1.03 -2.60
N HIS A 94 -7.68 -2.20 -2.22
CA HIS A 94 -7.24 -2.52 -0.87
C HIS A 94 -5.85 -1.97 -0.59
N ILE A 95 -5.67 -1.24 0.52
CA ILE A 95 -4.38 -0.60 0.85
C ILE A 95 -3.58 -1.48 1.82
N VAL A 96 -2.33 -1.76 1.50
CA VAL A 96 -1.40 -2.54 2.34
C VAL A 96 -0.09 -1.80 2.46
N LEU A 97 0.44 -1.64 3.67
CA LEU A 97 1.73 -0.96 3.89
C LEU A 97 2.89 -1.95 3.78
N ILE A 98 3.93 -1.62 3.02
CA ILE A 98 5.24 -2.27 3.07
C ILE A 98 6.17 -1.34 3.85
N SER A 99 6.35 -1.62 5.14
CA SER A 99 7.00 -0.70 6.07
C SER A 99 8.47 -1.04 6.31
N ASP A 100 9.31 -0.02 6.21
CA ASP A 100 10.66 -0.06 6.76
C ASP A 100 10.62 -0.19 8.29
N ARG A 101 11.70 -0.74 8.85
CA ARG A 101 11.87 -0.86 10.30
C ARG A 101 11.81 0.50 11.00
N SER A 102 12.41 1.53 10.42
CA SER A 102 12.44 2.90 10.97
C SER A 102 11.05 3.54 11.05
N LEU A 103 10.14 3.17 10.13
CA LEU A 103 8.79 3.72 10.06
C LEU A 103 7.72 2.84 10.71
N THR A 104 8.10 1.73 11.35
CA THR A 104 7.17 0.83 12.06
C THR A 104 6.22 1.57 13.01
N PRO A 105 6.68 2.53 13.85
CA PRO A 105 5.78 3.30 14.71
C PRO A 105 4.72 4.11 13.95
N LEU A 106 5.06 4.65 12.78
CA LEU A 106 4.15 5.42 11.94
C LEU A 106 3.18 4.52 11.16
N ALA A 107 3.63 3.36 10.68
CA ALA A 107 2.75 2.36 10.07
C ALA A 107 1.69 1.89 11.08
N ASN A 108 2.11 1.62 12.32
CA ASN A 108 1.21 1.27 13.42
C ASN A 108 0.21 2.38 13.77
N TYR A 109 0.61 3.66 13.67
CA TYR A 109 -0.31 4.78 13.83
C TYR A 109 -1.39 4.75 12.74
N TRP A 110 -0.98 4.57 11.48
CA TRP A 110 -1.90 4.61 10.35
C TRP A 110 -2.90 3.46 10.32
N ILE A 111 -2.49 2.24 10.67
CA ILE A 111 -3.40 1.09 10.74
C ILE A 111 -4.45 1.23 11.86
N LEU A 112 -4.15 2.00 12.91
CA LEU A 112 -5.13 2.35 13.94
C LEU A 112 -6.03 3.52 13.52
N LYS A 113 -5.50 4.44 12.73
CA LYS A 113 -6.18 5.68 12.36
C LYS A 113 -7.14 5.51 11.17
N SER A 114 -6.83 4.61 10.24
CA SER A 114 -7.61 4.41 9.01
C SER A 114 -8.02 2.95 8.87
N ASN A 115 -9.34 2.71 8.76
CA ASN A 115 -9.91 1.40 8.46
C ASN A 115 -9.75 0.99 6.98
N LYS A 116 -9.18 1.86 6.15
CA LYS A 116 -8.90 1.58 4.73
C LYS A 116 -7.65 0.74 4.53
N ILE A 117 -6.77 0.73 5.53
CA ILE A 117 -5.52 -0.02 5.52
C ILE A 117 -5.76 -1.43 6.06
N GLN A 118 -5.49 -2.43 5.24
CA GLN A 118 -5.85 -3.83 5.51
C GLN A 118 -4.71 -4.65 6.13
N GLY A 119 -3.50 -4.10 6.19
CA GLY A 119 -2.37 -4.78 6.79
C GLY A 119 -1.06 -4.04 6.64
N ILE A 120 -0.06 -4.53 7.39
CA ILE A 120 1.33 -4.09 7.29
C ILE A 120 2.19 -5.33 7.06
N ILE A 121 3.02 -5.27 6.03
CA ILE A 121 4.13 -6.19 5.78
C ILE A 121 5.38 -5.42 6.15
N TYR A 122 6.15 -5.90 7.12
CA TYR A 122 7.41 -5.24 7.44
C TYR A 122 8.52 -5.83 6.57
N SER A 123 9.44 -4.97 6.10
CA SER A 123 10.46 -5.38 5.14
C SER A 123 11.46 -6.40 5.69
N ASP A 124 11.63 -6.45 7.01
CA ASP A 124 12.44 -7.38 7.79
C ASP A 124 11.61 -8.48 8.48
N ASP A 125 10.34 -8.66 8.12
CA ASP A 125 9.61 -9.89 8.48
C ASP A 125 10.24 -11.09 7.74
N ASP A 126 10.36 -12.23 8.42
CA ASP A 126 10.78 -13.48 7.77
C ASP A 126 9.85 -13.85 6.61
N ASP A 127 10.40 -14.56 5.63
CA ASP A 127 9.67 -14.97 4.43
C ASP A 127 8.36 -15.68 4.76
N ILE A 128 8.37 -16.60 5.73
CA ILE A 128 7.17 -17.33 6.17
C ILE A 128 6.08 -16.35 6.65
N VAL A 129 6.46 -15.32 7.41
CA VAL A 129 5.52 -14.32 7.94
C VAL A 129 4.96 -13.45 6.82
N GLN A 130 5.82 -13.00 5.90
CA GLN A 130 5.39 -12.25 4.71
C GLN A 130 4.39 -13.06 3.87
N GLN A 131 4.67 -14.36 3.67
CA GLN A 131 3.82 -15.28 2.92
C GLN A 131 2.45 -15.49 3.59
N GLN A 132 2.43 -15.67 4.92
CA GLN A 132 1.19 -15.79 5.69
C GLN A 132 0.33 -14.51 5.63
N LYS A 133 0.95 -13.33 5.75
CA LYS A 133 0.25 -12.04 5.65
C LYS A 133 -0.40 -11.87 4.27
N MET A 134 0.34 -12.16 3.21
CA MET A 134 -0.17 -12.09 1.84
C MET A 134 -1.33 -13.07 1.60
N HIS A 135 -1.23 -14.31 2.05
CA HIS A 135 -2.33 -15.28 1.94
C HIS A 135 -3.60 -14.79 2.65
N ARG A 136 -3.47 -14.20 3.84
CA ARG A 136 -4.60 -13.60 4.56
C ARG A 136 -5.23 -12.47 3.74
N LEU A 137 -4.42 -11.55 3.24
CA LEU A 137 -4.90 -10.41 2.44
C LEU A 137 -5.67 -10.89 1.21
N PHE A 138 -5.12 -11.83 0.44
CA PHE A 138 -5.72 -12.33 -0.81
C PHE A 138 -6.94 -13.23 -0.61
N THR A 139 -7.24 -13.61 0.63
CA THR A 139 -8.47 -14.31 1.04
C THR A 139 -9.45 -13.39 1.78
N GLY A 140 -9.22 -12.07 1.75
CA GLY A 140 -10.11 -11.06 2.33
C GLY A 140 -9.95 -10.87 3.84
N ARG A 141 -8.90 -11.44 4.46
CA ARG A 141 -8.62 -11.29 5.89
C ARG A 141 -7.60 -10.18 6.13
N LEU A 142 -7.77 -9.46 7.23
CA LEU A 142 -6.80 -8.46 7.68
C LEU A 142 -5.46 -9.10 8.07
N ALA A 143 -4.37 -8.39 7.77
CA ALA A 143 -2.99 -8.74 8.12
C ALA A 143 -2.40 -7.69 9.10
N ASN A 144 -3.13 -7.42 10.17
CA ASN A 144 -2.87 -6.31 11.09
C ASN A 144 -1.98 -6.71 12.29
N SER A 145 -1.06 -7.66 12.11
CA SER A 145 -0.12 -7.99 13.19
C SER A 145 0.87 -6.84 13.37
N LYS A 146 0.59 -6.00 14.36
CA LYS A 146 1.44 -4.89 14.78
C LYS A 146 2.65 -5.45 15.54
N ARG A 147 3.80 -4.80 15.36
CA ARG A 147 5.00 -5.04 16.17
C ARG A 147 5.58 -3.72 16.63
N GLY A 148 6.22 -3.72 17.79
CA GLY A 148 6.83 -2.53 18.37
C GLY A 148 5.80 -1.46 18.80
N ARG A 149 6.30 -0.27 19.10
CA ARG A 149 5.49 0.86 19.56
C ARG A 149 4.64 1.45 18.43
N THR A 150 3.61 2.19 18.80
CA THR A 150 2.81 3.04 17.89
C THR A 150 3.17 4.49 18.16
N LEU A 151 3.31 5.33 17.12
CA LEU A 151 3.35 6.78 17.34
C LEU A 151 2.06 7.24 18.01
N ASN A 152 2.17 8.15 18.97
CA ASN A 152 1.04 8.88 19.49
C ASN A 152 0.72 10.12 18.62
N TYR A 153 -0.41 10.76 18.90
CA TYR A 153 -0.86 11.92 18.13
C TYR A 153 0.13 13.09 18.17
N THR A 154 0.74 13.38 19.31
CA THR A 154 1.71 14.47 19.47
C THR A 154 2.96 14.22 18.63
N GLU A 155 3.51 13.01 18.68
CA GLU A 155 4.67 12.64 17.86
C GLU A 155 4.34 12.73 16.35
N PHE A 156 3.14 12.31 15.93
CA PHE A 156 2.68 12.45 14.55
C PHE A 156 2.60 13.92 14.11
N ILE A 157 2.07 14.81 14.96
CA ILE A 157 2.01 16.24 14.65
C ILE A 157 3.41 16.86 14.55
N LEU A 158 4.37 16.41 15.37
CA LEU A 158 5.75 16.87 15.28
C LEU A 158 6.42 16.45 13.95
N LEU A 159 6.12 15.25 13.43
CA LEU A 159 6.64 14.81 12.12
C LEU A 159 6.24 15.74 10.96
N LYS A 160 5.10 16.44 11.06
CA LYS A 160 4.68 17.40 10.01
C LYS A 160 5.58 18.62 9.90
N ARG A 161 6.48 18.85 10.86
CA ARG A 161 7.34 20.04 10.90
C ARG A 161 8.66 19.87 10.13
N PHE A 162 8.93 18.69 9.55
CA PHE A 162 10.14 18.35 8.80
C PHE A 162 9.82 17.97 7.34
#